data_AF-A0A0L0ESR7-F1
#
_entry.id   AF-A0A0L0ESR7-F1
#
_cell.length_a   1.000
_cell.length_b   1.000
_cell.length_c   1.000
_cell.angle_alpha   90.00
_cell.angle_beta   90.00
_cell.angle_gamma   90.00
#
_symmetry.space_group_name_H-M   'P 1'
#
loop_
_entity.id
_entity.type
_entity.pdbx_description
1 polymer ?
#
loop_
_entity_poly.entity_id
_entity_poly.type
_entity_poly.pdbx_seq_one_letter_code
_entity_poly.pdbx_strand_id
1 'polypeptide(L)'
;MQLLFDEKLLLNSLYFREDDETTDFYVLDEVGGTKMPDVPLYVLTSSKTYSGAEEFSYNMLTRKRATLVGETTGGAANPGGCFQ
;
A
#
# COMPACT_ATOMS: atom_id res chain seq x y z
N MET A 1 4.62 -2.96 -4.00
CA MET A 1 4.36 -3.97 -2.94
C MET A 1 4.84 -5.35 -3.34
N GLN A 2 4.55 -5.81 -4.56
CA GLN A 2 4.79 -7.20 -4.99
C GLN A 2 6.23 -7.73 -4.84
N LEU A 3 7.25 -6.88 -5.03
CA LEU A 3 8.66 -7.28 -4.89
C LEU A 3 9.10 -7.41 -3.42
N LEU A 4 8.26 -7.11 -2.44
CA LEU A 4 8.65 -6.98 -1.03
C LEU A 4 8.00 -8.03 -0.12
N PHE A 5 7.23 -8.96 -0.68
CA PHE A 5 6.60 -10.07 0.02
C PHE A 5 6.80 -11.37 -0.76
N ASP A 6 6.89 -12.49 -0.05
CA ASP A 6 7.03 -13.82 -0.66
C ASP A 6 5.76 -14.68 -0.57
N GLU A 7 4.81 -14.27 0.26
CA GLU A 7 3.54 -14.96 0.46
C GLU A 7 2.38 -14.25 -0.25
N LYS A 8 1.39 -15.04 -0.68
CA LYS A 8 0.12 -14.51 -1.17
C LYS A 8 -0.64 -13.91 0.01
N LEU A 9 -0.71 -12.60 0.03
CA LEU A 9 -1.24 -11.83 1.15
C LEU A 9 -2.25 -10.81 0.65
N LEU A 10 -3.42 -10.75 1.32
CA LEU A 10 -4.40 -9.68 1.09
C LEU A 10 -3.74 -8.36 1.48
N LEU A 11 -3.58 -7.45 0.53
CA LEU A 11 -2.98 -6.13 0.72
C LEU A 11 -4.01 -5.16 1.30
N ASN A 12 -5.13 -4.98 0.60
CA ASN A 12 -6.22 -4.10 1.00
C ASN A 12 -7.56 -4.63 0.45
N SER A 13 -8.66 -4.26 1.09
CA SER A 13 -10.03 -4.47 0.63
C SER A 13 -10.70 -3.11 0.51
N LEU A 14 -11.09 -2.73 -0.69
CA LEU A 14 -11.77 -1.46 -0.97
C LEU A 14 -13.26 -1.72 -1.14
N TYR A 15 -14.06 -1.18 -0.23
CA TYR A 15 -15.52 -1.20 -0.37
C TYR A 15 -15.99 0.06 -1.10
N PHE A 16 -16.59 -0.14 -2.26
CA PHE A 16 -17.20 0.89 -3.09
C PHE A 16 -18.71 0.92 -2.83
N ARG A 17 -19.15 1.90 -2.04
CA ARG A 17 -20.53 2.01 -1.59
C ARG A 17 -21.53 2.22 -2.73
N GLU A 18 -21.15 2.87 -3.81
CA GLU A 18 -22.04 3.17 -4.93
C GLU A 18 -22.59 1.88 -5.58
N ASP A 19 -21.70 0.93 -5.85
CA ASP A 19 -22.02 -0.35 -6.49
C ASP A 19 -22.28 -1.49 -5.48
N ASP A 20 -22.13 -1.21 -4.17
CA ASP A 20 -22.14 -2.22 -3.09
C ASP A 20 -21.12 -3.35 -3.33
N GLU A 21 -19.96 -2.99 -3.87
CA GLU A 21 -18.91 -3.95 -4.23
C GLU A 21 -17.70 -3.83 -3.29
N THR A 22 -17.07 -4.96 -2.97
CA THR A 22 -15.75 -4.98 -2.32
C THR A 22 -14.72 -5.58 -3.27
N THR A 23 -13.67 -4.83 -3.56
CA THR A 23 -12.53 -5.30 -4.34
C THR A 23 -11.34 -5.59 -3.43
N ASP A 24 -10.88 -6.84 -3.45
CA ASP A 24 -9.69 -7.26 -2.73
C ASP A 24 -8.44 -7.19 -3.62
N PHE A 25 -7.35 -6.68 -3.06
CA PHE A 25 -6.05 -6.61 -3.72
C PHE A 25 -5.08 -7.54 -3.03
N TYR A 26 -4.42 -8.42 -3.78
CA TYR A 26 -3.49 -9.42 -3.24
C TYR A 26 -2.06 -9.22 -3.73
N VAL A 27 -1.11 -9.79 -2.98
CA VAL A 27 0.24 -9.99 -3.48
C VAL A 27 0.21 -10.97 -4.66
N LEU A 28 0.96 -10.67 -5.73
CA LEU A 28 1.08 -11.52 -6.91
C LEU A 28 2.18 -12.57 -6.72
N ASP A 29 1.91 -13.78 -7.19
CA ASP A 29 2.86 -14.89 -7.13
C ASP A 29 4.01 -14.66 -8.12
N GLU A 30 3.69 -14.33 -9.37
CA GLU A 30 4.64 -14.03 -10.44
C GLU A 30 4.76 -12.53 -10.70
N VAL A 31 6.00 -12.04 -10.75
CA VAL A 31 6.33 -10.63 -10.99
C VAL A 31 7.53 -10.53 -11.90
N GLY A 32 7.57 -9.50 -12.76
CA GLY A 32 8.68 -9.26 -13.67
C GLY A 32 9.94 -8.70 -13.00
N GLY A 33 10.42 -9.33 -11.92
CA GLY A 33 11.61 -8.91 -11.16
C GLY A 33 11.93 -9.82 -9.97
N THR A 34 13.09 -9.61 -9.36
CA THR A 34 13.52 -10.37 -8.18
C THR A 34 12.81 -9.90 -6.93
N LYS A 35 12.12 -10.81 -6.23
CA LYS A 35 11.54 -10.54 -4.91
C LYS A 35 12.64 -10.35 -3.86
N MET A 36 12.43 -9.40 -2.96
CA MET A 36 13.32 -9.01 -1.86
C MET A 36 12.52 -8.96 -0.54
N PRO A 37 11.97 -10.10 -0.06
CA PRO A 37 11.15 -10.13 1.14
C PRO A 37 11.94 -9.83 2.43
N ASP A 38 13.23 -10.21 2.47
CA ASP A 38 14.01 -10.21 3.72
C ASP A 38 14.89 -8.97 3.92
N VAL A 39 14.96 -8.08 2.93
CA VAL A 39 15.81 -6.89 3.06
C VAL A 39 15.21 -5.91 4.08
N PRO A 40 16.04 -5.27 4.93
CA PRO A 40 15.59 -4.16 5.75
C PRO A 40 14.97 -3.08 4.87
N LEU A 41 13.77 -2.63 5.23
CA LEU A 41 13.01 -1.68 4.45
C LEU A 41 12.65 -0.47 5.31
N TYR A 42 13.07 0.70 4.85
CA TYR A 42 12.75 1.99 5.43
C TYR A 42 12.00 2.83 4.40
N VAL A 43 10.89 3.44 4.81
CA VAL A 43 10.09 4.31 3.95
C VAL A 43 10.16 5.72 4.53
N LEU A 44 10.71 6.65 3.74
CA LEU A 44 10.78 8.05 4.12
C LEU A 44 9.48 8.76 3.73
N THR A 45 8.87 9.44 4.70
CA THR A 45 7.60 10.15 4.52
C THR A 45 7.73 11.61 4.95
N SER A 46 6.92 12.47 4.35
CA SER A 46 6.82 13.87 4.71
C SER A 46 5.37 14.35 4.59
N SER A 47 5.12 15.58 5.03
CA SER A 47 3.90 16.35 4.74
C SER A 47 3.60 16.54 3.25
N LYS A 48 4.54 16.16 2.35
CA LYS A 48 4.35 16.13 0.89
C LYS A 48 4.01 14.75 0.32
N THR A 49 3.92 13.72 1.16
CA THR A 49 3.54 12.37 0.75
C THR A 49 2.02 12.30 0.67
N TYR A 50 1.48 11.96 -0.50
CA TYR A 50 0.04 11.91 -0.78
C TYR A 50 -0.35 10.67 -1.60
N SER A 51 -1.64 10.31 -1.57
CA SER A 51 -2.28 9.35 -2.49
C SER A 51 -1.62 7.96 -2.44
N GLY A 52 -1.29 7.36 -3.59
CA GLY A 52 -0.72 6.00 -3.65
C GLY A 52 0.57 5.80 -2.84
N ALA A 53 1.33 6.86 -2.56
CA ALA A 53 2.50 6.78 -1.69
C ALA A 53 2.11 6.58 -0.21
N GLU A 54 0.99 7.15 0.22
CA GLU A 54 0.44 6.94 1.57
C GLU A 54 -0.13 5.53 1.70
N GLU A 55 -0.89 5.07 0.70
CA GLU A 55 -1.39 3.69 0.61
C GLU A 55 -0.23 2.68 0.70
N PHE A 56 0.84 2.89 -0.07
CA PHE A 56 2.04 2.05 0.00
C PHE A 56 2.66 2.06 1.40
N SER A 57 2.86 3.25 1.98
CA SER A 57 3.51 3.42 3.29
C SER A 57 2.69 2.76 4.40
N TYR A 58 1.36 2.94 4.38
CA TYR A 58 0.43 2.36 5.34
C TYR A 58 0.41 0.83 5.24
N ASN A 59 0.36 0.27 4.02
CA ASN A 59 0.42 -1.18 3.81
C ASN A 59 1.73 -1.80 4.32
N MET A 60 2.87 -1.12 4.15
CA MET A 60 4.13 -1.61 4.71
C MET A 60 4.15 -1.53 6.24
N LEU A 61 3.59 -0.46 6.81
CA LEU A 61 3.54 -0.25 8.26
C LEU A 61 2.65 -1.30 8.95
N THR A 62 1.43 -1.49 8.48
CA THR A 62 0.45 -2.41 9.10
C THR A 62 0.89 -3.87 9.03
N ARG A 63 1.64 -4.23 7.97
CA ARG A 63 2.26 -5.55 7.82
C ARG A 63 3.57 -5.71 8.56
N LYS A 64 4.04 -4.68 9.26
CA LYS A 64 5.36 -4.65 9.91
C LYS A 64 6.50 -4.99 8.95
N ARG A 65 6.32 -4.67 7.66
CA ARG A 65 7.30 -4.94 6.60
C ARG A 65 8.34 -3.83 6.51
N ALA A 66 7.98 -2.60 6.85
CA ALA A 66 8.89 -1.47 6.86
C ALA A 66 8.85 -0.68 8.17
N THR A 67 9.96 0.01 8.44
CA THR A 67 9.99 1.12 9.40
C THR A 67 9.72 2.42 8.64
N LEU A 68 8.70 3.17 9.04
CA LEU A 68 8.45 4.51 8.50
C LEU A 68 9.27 5.54 9.28
N VAL A 69 9.89 6.48 8.55
CA VAL A 69 10.71 7.54 9.13
C VAL A 69 10.32 8.88 8.50
N GLY A 70 10.07 9.88 9.32
CA GLY A 70 9.76 11.25 8.86
C GLY A 70 8.49 11.82 9.48
N GLU A 71 7.75 12.59 8.70
CA GLU A 71 6.57 13.34 9.16
C GLU A 71 5.28 12.58 8.88
N THR A 72 4.20 12.97 9.57
CA THR A 72 2.84 12.58 9.18
C THR A 72 2.55 13.00 7.74
N THR A 73 1.96 12.08 6.96
CA THR A 73 1.63 12.31 5.56
C THR A 73 0.45 13.28 5.41
N GLY A 74 0.21 13.75 4.19
CA GLY A 74 -0.74 14.84 3.97
C GLY A 74 -2.22 14.46 3.93
N GLY A 75 -2.56 13.16 3.96
CA GLY A 75 -3.93 12.67 4.17
C GLY A 75 -4.82 12.65 2.92
N ALA A 76 -4.28 12.32 1.74
CA ALA A 76 -5.03 12.29 0.48
C ALA A 76 -5.10 10.90 -0.19
N ALA A 77 -4.88 9.82 0.56
CA ALA A 77 -5.15 8.46 0.12
C ALA A 77 -6.66 8.22 -0.04
N ASN A 78 -7.18 8.48 -1.23
CA ASN A 78 -8.59 8.26 -1.57
C ASN A 78 -8.68 7.23 -2.72
N PRO A 79 -9.33 6.08 -2.50
CA PRO A 79 -9.58 5.09 -3.55
C PRO A 79 -10.77 5.43 -4.45
N GLY A 80 -11.60 6.40 -4.05
CA GLY A 80 -12.80 6.81 -4.80
C GLY A 80 -12.52 7.79 -5.94
N GLY A 81 -13.52 8.03 -6.78
CA GLY A 81 -13.49 9.04 -7.83
C GLY A 81 -13.82 10.45 -7.35
N CYS A 82 -13.71 11.42 -8.26
CA CYS A 82 -14.32 12.74 -8.08
C CYS A 82 -15.84 12.62 -8.25
N PHE A 83 -16.62 13.29 -7.41
CA PHE A 83 -18.07 13.42 -7.63
C PHE A 83 -18.33 14.07 -9.00
N GLN A 84 -19.08 13.39 -9.87
CA GLN A 84 -19.62 13.96 -11.11
C GLN A 84 -21.04 14.49 -10.89
#